data_AF-A0A2W4YJW7-F1
#
_entry.id   AF-A0A2W4YJW7-F1
#
_cell.length_a   1.000
_cell.length_b   1.000
_cell.length_c   1.000
_cell.angle_alpha   90.00
_cell.angle_beta   90.00
_cell.angle_gamma   90.00
#
_symmetry.space_group_name_H-M   'P 1'
#
loop_
_entity.id
_entity.type
_entity.pdbx_description
1 polymer ?
#
loop_
_entity_poly.entity_id
_entity_poly.type
_entity_poly.pdbx_seq_one_letter_code
_entity_poly.pdbx_strand_id
1 'polypeptide(L)'
;MKKSVILEAVHETAKGLHQAGVMDQVTLREFDRLCLPPVEPLQPEQIRQIREACRVSQAVFASLLNTSVSTVQKWEIGQKRPSGTALKLLHLVKNRGLEIITF
;
A
#
# COMPACT_ATOMS: atom_id res chain seq x y z
N MET A 1 -4.14 10.11 9.06
CA MET A 1 -5.10 9.29 9.83
C MET A 1 -4.73 9.40 11.30
N LYS A 2 -5.69 9.74 12.18
CA LYS A 2 -5.45 9.70 13.63
C LYS A 2 -5.34 8.22 14.06
N LYS A 3 -4.30 7.87 14.82
CA LYS A 3 -4.20 6.54 15.43
C LYS A 3 -5.34 6.38 16.44
N SER A 4 -5.97 5.21 16.46
CA SER A 4 -7.05 4.90 17.41
C SER A 4 -6.43 4.63 18.78
N VAL A 5 -6.81 5.42 19.78
CA VAL A 5 -6.33 5.27 21.18
C VAL A 5 -6.62 3.87 21.72
N ILE A 6 -7.77 3.30 21.34
CA ILE A 6 -8.14 1.93 21.73
C ILE A 6 -7.19 0.92 21.08
N LEU A 7 -6.90 1.08 19.79
CA LEU A 7 -6.01 0.17 19.07
C LEU A 7 -4.58 0.22 19.63
N GLU A 8 -4.10 1.41 20.00
CA GLU A 8 -2.79 1.59 20.66
C GLU A 8 -2.75 0.90 22.03
N ALA A 9 -3.77 1.07 22.86
CA ALA A 9 -3.85 0.43 24.17
C ALA A 9 -3.87 -1.10 24.09
N VAL A 10 -4.62 -1.66 23.13
CA VAL A 10 -4.66 -3.11 22.89
C VAL A 10 -3.31 -3.60 22.35
N HIS A 11 -2.65 -2.84 21.46
CA HIS A 11 -1.32 -3.19 20.94
C HIS A 11 -0.25 -3.24 22.04
N GLU A 12 -0.23 -2.26 22.92
CA GLU A 12 0.69 -2.25 24.07
C GLU A 12 0.41 -3.42 25.03
N THR A 13 -0.85 -3.76 25.24
CA THR A 13 -1.22 -4.94 26.05
C THR A 13 -0.70 -6.25 25.44
N ALA A 14 -0.87 -6.43 24.12
CA ALA A 14 -0.37 -7.60 23.41
C ALA A 14 1.16 -7.74 23.52
N LYS A 15 1.91 -6.63 23.40
CA LYS A 15 3.36 -6.62 23.63
C LYS A 15 3.72 -7.02 25.05
N GLY A 16 3.00 -6.50 26.05
CA GLY A 16 3.22 -6.86 27.46
C GLY A 16 3.00 -8.35 27.72
N LEU A 17 1.95 -8.95 27.15
CA LEU A 17 1.69 -10.38 27.24
C LEU A 17 2.78 -11.22 26.58
N HIS A 18 3.33 -10.75 25.46
CA HIS A 18 4.45 -11.42 24.81
C HIS A 18 5.72 -11.36 25.66
N GLN A 19 6.06 -10.18 26.22
CA GLN A 19 7.20 -10.01 27.12
C GLN A 19 7.08 -10.87 28.38
N ALA A 20 5.86 -11.09 28.89
CA ALA A 20 5.59 -11.97 30.02
C ALA A 20 5.62 -13.48 29.66
N GLY A 21 5.85 -13.84 28.40
CA GLY A 21 5.87 -15.22 27.92
C GLY A 21 4.49 -15.89 27.82
N VAL A 22 3.41 -15.13 27.99
CA VAL A 22 2.02 -15.62 27.93
C VAL A 22 1.51 -15.69 26.48
N MET A 23 2.02 -14.81 25.61
CA MET A 23 1.71 -14.79 24.19
C MET A 23 2.96 -15.15 23.37
N ASP A 24 2.83 -16.05 22.42
CA ASP A 24 3.94 -16.41 21.53
C ASP A 24 4.13 -15.38 20.39
N GLN A 25 5.28 -15.47 19.73
CA GLN A 25 5.69 -14.53 18.69
C GLN A 25 4.82 -14.61 17.42
N VAL A 26 4.24 -15.78 17.11
CA VAL A 26 3.36 -15.97 15.94
C VAL A 26 2.04 -15.24 16.20
N THR A 27 1.44 -15.44 17.37
CA THR A 27 0.22 -14.74 17.79
C THR A 27 0.39 -13.21 17.77
N LEU A 28 1.54 -12.69 18.24
CA LEU A 28 1.82 -11.26 18.18
C LEU A 28 1.91 -10.72 16.72
N ARG A 29 2.52 -11.47 15.80
CA ARG A 29 2.62 -11.08 14.37
C ARG A 29 1.26 -11.11 13.67
N GLU A 30 0.39 -12.05 14.02
CA GLU A 30 -0.98 -12.09 13.53
C GLU A 30 -1.77 -10.88 14.02
N PHE A 31 -1.60 -10.52 15.29
CA PHE A 31 -2.19 -9.31 15.86
C PHE A 31 -1.70 -8.03 15.14
N ASP A 32 -0.38 -7.90 14.92
CA ASP A 32 0.20 -6.77 14.18
C ASP A 32 -0.40 -6.63 12.77
N ARG A 33 -0.61 -7.75 12.08
CA ARG A 33 -1.22 -7.78 10.76
C ARG A 33 -2.66 -7.23 10.78
N LEU A 34 -3.44 -7.57 11.81
CA LEU A 34 -4.82 -7.06 11.97
C LEU A 34 -4.86 -5.54 12.21
N CYS A 35 -3.77 -4.97 12.72
CA CYS A 35 -3.65 -3.54 13.00
C CYS A 35 -3.16 -2.72 11.79
N LEU A 36 -2.84 -3.35 10.65
CA LEU A 36 -2.37 -2.63 9.47
C LEU A 36 -3.48 -1.75 8.89
N PRO A 37 -3.21 -0.45 8.64
CA PRO A 37 -4.21 0.42 8.03
C PRO A 37 -4.55 -0.08 6.62
N PRO A 38 -5.83 -0.04 6.23
CA PRO A 38 -6.23 -0.39 4.88
C PRO A 38 -5.55 0.53 3.87
N VAL A 39 -5.23 -0.02 2.69
CA VAL A 39 -4.72 0.79 1.59
C VAL A 39 -5.93 1.35 0.84
N GLU A 40 -6.12 2.67 0.93
CA GLU A 40 -7.27 3.34 0.32
C GLU A 40 -7.30 3.14 -1.21
N PRO A 41 -8.46 2.83 -1.80
CA PRO A 41 -8.59 2.74 -3.26
C PRO A 41 -8.21 4.06 -3.95
N LEU A 42 -7.53 3.95 -5.09
CA LEU A 42 -7.20 5.11 -5.92
C LEU A 42 -8.25 5.30 -7.02
N GLN A 43 -8.70 6.54 -7.21
CA GLN A 43 -9.52 6.94 -8.33
C GLN A 43 -8.69 7.00 -9.63
N PRO A 44 -9.32 6.84 -10.81
CA PRO A 44 -8.60 6.83 -12.09
C PRO A 44 -7.71 8.06 -12.30
N GLU A 45 -8.22 9.24 -11.96
CA GLU A 45 -7.49 10.50 -12.07
C GLU A 45 -6.28 10.56 -11.13
N GLN A 46 -6.37 9.96 -9.94
CA GLN A 46 -5.22 9.90 -9.02
C GLN A 46 -4.09 9.02 -9.58
N ILE A 47 -4.44 7.96 -10.32
CA ILE A 47 -3.45 7.07 -10.95
C ILE A 47 -2.73 7.82 -12.07
N ARG A 48 -3.49 8.56 -12.88
CA ARG A 48 -2.93 9.45 -13.91
C ARG A 48 -1.99 10.49 -13.29
N GLN A 49 -2.41 11.15 -12.23
CA GLN A 49 -1.61 12.14 -11.51
C GLN A 49 -0.30 11.56 -10.95
N ILE A 50 -0.33 10.34 -10.42
CA ILE A 50 0.89 9.65 -9.96
C ILE A 50 1.86 9.51 -11.14
N ARG A 51 1.40 8.99 -12.29
CA ARG A 51 2.24 8.83 -13.48
C ARG A 51 2.80 10.15 -13.98
N GLU A 52 1.97 11.19 -14.04
CA GLU A 52 2.36 12.51 -14.54
C GLU A 52 3.34 13.22 -13.61
N ALA A 53 3.17 13.09 -12.30
CA ALA A 53 4.15 13.55 -11.31
C ALA A 53 5.51 12.86 -11.49
N CYS A 54 5.49 11.61 -11.95
CA CYS A 54 6.69 10.85 -12.29
C CYS A 54 7.28 11.20 -13.67
N ARG A 55 6.63 12.05 -14.47
CA ARG A 55 7.08 12.53 -15.80
C ARG A 55 7.38 11.42 -16.81
N VAL A 56 6.60 10.33 -16.77
CA VAL A 56 6.76 9.18 -17.66
C VAL A 56 5.51 8.91 -18.50
N SER A 57 5.71 8.28 -19.66
CA SER A 57 4.61 7.81 -20.50
C SER A 57 3.90 6.61 -19.87
N GLN A 58 2.68 6.28 -20.34
CA GLN A 58 1.97 5.08 -19.87
C GLN A 58 2.78 3.80 -20.12
N ALA A 59 3.51 3.72 -21.22
CA ALA A 59 4.34 2.57 -21.55
C ALA A 59 5.52 2.40 -20.57
N VAL A 60 6.24 3.49 -20.28
CA VAL A 60 7.34 3.47 -19.31
C VAL A 60 6.81 3.17 -17.91
N PHE A 61 5.70 3.79 -17.50
CA PHE A 61 5.09 3.54 -16.20
C PHE A 61 4.64 2.09 -16.03
N ALA A 62 4.07 1.49 -17.09
CA ALA A 62 3.71 0.08 -17.10
C ALA A 62 4.93 -0.83 -16.93
N SER A 63 6.03 -0.55 -17.62
CA SER A 63 7.29 -1.29 -17.48
C SER A 63 7.85 -1.20 -16.06
N LEU A 64 7.86 -0.01 -15.46
CA LEU A 64 8.33 0.21 -14.09
C LEU A 64 7.48 -0.54 -13.05
N LEU A 65 6.18 -0.60 -13.25
CA LEU A 65 5.25 -1.32 -12.38
C LEU A 65 5.14 -2.82 -12.70
N ASN A 66 5.95 -3.34 -13.63
CA ASN A 66 5.88 -4.73 -14.12
C ASN A 66 4.45 -5.14 -14.52
N THR A 67 3.78 -4.30 -15.30
CA THR A 67 2.43 -4.57 -15.82
C THR A 67 2.31 -4.19 -17.30
N SER A 68 1.16 -4.47 -17.91
CA SER A 68 0.91 -4.11 -19.31
C SER A 68 0.45 -2.66 -19.47
N VAL A 69 0.75 -2.05 -20.61
CA VAL A 69 0.24 -0.70 -20.96
C VAL A 69 -1.28 -0.66 -20.92
N SER A 70 -1.93 -1.74 -21.40
CA SER A 70 -3.39 -1.90 -21.35
C SER A 70 -3.94 -1.86 -19.91
N THR A 71 -3.19 -2.42 -18.95
CA THR A 71 -3.55 -2.37 -17.53
C THR A 71 -3.54 -0.93 -17.01
N VAL A 72 -2.44 -0.20 -17.24
CA VAL A 72 -2.31 1.21 -16.82
C VAL A 72 -3.41 2.07 -17.45
N GLN A 73 -3.65 1.90 -18.75
CA GLN A 73 -4.71 2.63 -19.44
C GLN A 73 -6.08 2.34 -18.82
N LYS A 74 -6.43 1.07 -18.58
CA LYS A 74 -7.70 0.67 -17.95
C LYS A 74 -7.86 1.21 -16.53
N TRP A 75 -6.76 1.36 -15.78
CA TRP A 75 -6.76 2.01 -14.48
C TRP A 75 -7.06 3.51 -14.60
N GLU A 76 -6.36 4.22 -15.50
CA GLU A 76 -6.52 5.67 -15.69
C GLU A 76 -7.87 6.09 -16.27
N ILE A 77 -8.60 5.19 -16.94
CA ILE A 77 -9.96 5.45 -17.44
C ILE A 77 -11.06 4.81 -16.56
N GLY A 78 -10.68 4.10 -15.49
CA GLY A 78 -11.62 3.50 -14.53
C GLY A 78 -12.34 2.23 -14.99
N GLN A 79 -11.93 1.62 -16.10
CA GLN A 79 -12.44 0.31 -16.54
C GLN A 79 -11.96 -0.85 -15.65
N LYS A 80 -10.81 -0.70 -15.00
CA LYS A 80 -10.31 -1.62 -13.98
C LYS A 80 -9.80 -0.82 -12.79
N ARG A 81 -9.81 -1.44 -11.60
CA ARG A 81 -9.20 -0.87 -10.40
C ARG A 81 -7.97 -1.69 -9.99
N PRO A 82 -6.85 -1.05 -9.62
CA PRO A 82 -5.74 -1.76 -9.01
C PRO A 82 -6.17 -2.32 -7.66
N SER A 83 -5.68 -3.50 -7.32
CA SER A 83 -5.95 -4.18 -6.05
C SER A 83 -4.68 -4.82 -5.50
N GLY A 84 -4.71 -5.22 -4.23
CA GLY A 84 -3.60 -5.91 -3.56
C GLY A 84 -2.27 -5.20 -3.75
N THR A 85 -1.29 -5.93 -4.29
CA THR A 85 0.08 -5.45 -4.48
C THR A 85 0.16 -4.26 -5.44
N ALA A 86 -0.63 -4.23 -6.51
CA ALA A 86 -0.61 -3.12 -7.47
C ALA A 86 -1.07 -1.82 -6.81
N LEU A 87 -2.14 -1.88 -6.00
CA LEU A 87 -2.62 -0.72 -5.24
C LEU A 87 -1.56 -0.26 -4.22
N LYS A 88 -0.93 -1.19 -3.50
CA LYS A 88 0.15 -0.88 -2.56
C LYS A 88 1.33 -0.20 -3.26
N LEU A 89 1.74 -0.69 -4.42
CA LEU A 89 2.86 -0.16 -5.19
C LEU A 89 2.57 1.26 -5.68
N LEU A 90 1.38 1.52 -6.21
CA LEU A 90 0.95 2.86 -6.61
C LEU A 90 0.99 3.85 -5.43
N HIS A 91 0.59 3.42 -4.22
CA HIS A 91 0.73 4.25 -3.02
C HIS A 91 2.17 4.49 -2.62
N LEU A 92 3.04 3.50 -2.76
CA LEU A 92 4.47 3.69 -2.49
C LEU A 92 5.06 4.71 -3.46
N VAL A 93 4.76 4.60 -4.76
CA VAL A 93 5.23 5.56 -5.78
C VAL A 93 4.67 6.95 -5.52
N LYS A 94 3.38 7.05 -5.22
CA LYS A 94 2.72 8.32 -4.86
C LYS A 94 3.42 9.03 -3.69
N ASN A 95 3.82 8.27 -2.67
CA ASN A 95 4.34 8.84 -1.42
C ASN A 95 5.87 9.02 -1.42
N ARG A 96 6.60 8.28 -2.26
CA ARG A 96 8.07 8.18 -2.22
C ARG A 96 8.76 8.31 -3.58
N GLY A 97 8.05 8.61 -4.66
CA GLY A 97 8.65 8.74 -6.00
C GLY A 97 8.87 7.41 -6.72
N LEU A 98 9.47 7.44 -7.91
CA LEU A 98 9.75 6.23 -8.72
C LEU A 98 10.98 5.46 -8.26
N GLU A 99 11.89 6.12 -7.55
CA GLU A 99 13.18 5.59 -7.08
C GLU A 99 13.06 4.29 -6.28
N ILE A 100 11.92 4.07 -5.62
CA ILE A 100 11.65 2.85 -4.86
C ILE A 100 11.47 1.59 -5.71
N ILE A 101 11.25 1.75 -7.03
CA ILE A 101 10.99 0.66 -7.98
C ILE A 101 11.93 0.69 -9.20
N THR A 102 12.88 1.62 -9.23
CA THR A 102 13.95 1.67 -10.23
C THR A 102 15.26 1.25 -9.58
N PHE A 103 15.57 -0.05 -9.61
CA PHE A 103 16.82 -0.62 -9.11
C PHE A 103 17.40 -1.59 -10.14
#